data_AF-A0A8J1Z7I8-F1
#
_entry.id   AF-A0A8J1Z7I8-F1
#
_cell.length_a   1.000
_cell.length_b   1.000
_cell.length_c   1.000
_cell.angle_alpha   90.00
_cell.angle_beta   90.00
_cell.angle_gamma   90.00
#
_symmetry.space_group_name_H-M   'P 1'
#
loop_
_entity.id
_entity.type
_entity.pdbx_description
1 polymer ?
#
loop_
_entity_poly.entity_id
_entity_poly.type
_entity_poly.pdbx_seq_one_letter_code
_entity_poly.pdbx_strand_id
1 'polypeptide(L)'
;MADPKERSRLLNKQKEERGAVEKNLKKAKGAMKEKFEKELEALEERHAAEMAELEGGGKGGSTEATSSSSKSSKEKKIKIFANRTWDAYSKKELEEACVERGLGKKGGKEDLIMKLIGFHQEQDKRIAENPELAKQAEEDEKRTDESSAEEEDCDDEEDDDEDSEDDDEDAKAALSVSAEEAERQFKREQFVRKALRHALLKQGPCSLEELPAVMETVVKGFAPAIMGYSSLRKFAKNQPKKFMRFDKKENMCHPPKE
;
A
#
# COMPACT_ATOMS: atom_id res chain seq x y z
N MET A 1 17.93 -25.03 -26.82
CA MET A 1 17.46 -24.06 -25.80
C MET A 1 17.67 -24.73 -24.46
N ALA A 2 18.57 -24.20 -23.63
CA ALA A 2 18.81 -24.72 -22.29
C ALA A 2 17.53 -24.69 -21.44
N ASP A 3 17.33 -25.70 -20.60
CA ASP A 3 16.18 -25.79 -19.71
C ASP A 3 16.19 -24.59 -18.74
N PRO A 4 15.10 -23.81 -18.61
CA PRO A 4 15.02 -22.71 -17.66
C PRO A 4 15.40 -23.08 -16.22
N LYS A 5 15.18 -24.34 -15.82
CA LYS A 5 15.57 -24.86 -14.50
C LYS A 5 17.08 -25.03 -14.37
N GLU A 6 17.76 -25.46 -15.43
CA GLU A 6 19.22 -25.59 -15.45
C GLU A 6 19.89 -24.23 -15.38
N ARG A 7 19.38 -23.26 -16.15
CA ARG A 7 19.81 -21.85 -16.06
C ARG A 7 19.62 -21.29 -14.66
N SER A 8 18.47 -21.56 -14.03
CA SER A 8 18.20 -21.08 -12.67
C SER A 8 19.12 -21.72 -11.62
N ARG A 9 19.37 -23.02 -11.71
CA ARG A 9 20.31 -23.72 -10.82
C ARG A 9 21.73 -23.17 -10.98
N LEU A 10 22.15 -22.94 -12.22
CA LEU A 10 23.47 -22.40 -12.49
C LEU A 10 23.63 -21.00 -11.90
N LEU A 11 22.69 -20.09 -12.14
CA LEU A 11 22.73 -18.73 -11.59
C LEU A 11 22.78 -18.71 -10.05
N ASN A 12 22.07 -19.63 -9.39
CA ASN A 12 22.13 -19.76 -7.93
C ASN A 12 23.50 -20.25 -7.45
N LYS A 13 24.08 -21.26 -8.12
CA LYS A 13 25.44 -21.73 -7.83
C LYS A 13 26.47 -20.63 -8.03
N GLN A 14 26.40 -19.90 -9.14
CA GLN A 14 27.29 -18.78 -9.44
C GLN A 14 27.22 -17.67 -8.37
N LYS A 15 26.02 -17.38 -7.88
CA LYS A 15 25.80 -16.41 -6.80
C LYS A 15 26.39 -16.85 -5.46
N GLU A 16 26.31 -18.14 -5.13
CA GLU A 16 26.91 -18.68 -3.91
C GLU A 16 28.45 -18.63 -3.97
N GLU A 17 29.03 -18.99 -5.12
CA GLU A 17 30.47 -18.96 -5.34
C GLU A 17 31.04 -17.53 -5.27
N ARG A 18 30.43 -16.54 -5.95
CA ARG A 18 30.83 -15.13 -5.84
C ARG A 18 30.71 -14.63 -4.40
N GLY A 19 29.61 -14.96 -3.72
CA GLY A 19 29.39 -14.57 -2.33
C GLY A 19 30.41 -15.16 -1.35
N ALA A 20 30.98 -16.33 -1.64
CA ALA A 20 32.04 -16.93 -0.82
C ALA A 20 33.38 -16.20 -1.02
N VAL A 21 33.76 -15.91 -2.27
CA VAL A 21 35.01 -15.20 -2.59
C VAL A 21 34.97 -13.75 -2.09
N GLU A 22 33.85 -13.04 -2.23
CA GLU A 22 33.68 -11.68 -1.70
C GLU A 22 33.83 -11.61 -0.17
N LYS A 23 33.33 -12.63 0.55
CA LYS A 23 33.51 -12.72 2.01
C LYS A 23 34.98 -12.92 2.38
N ASN A 24 35.73 -13.68 1.59
CA ASN A 24 37.15 -13.89 1.80
C ASN A 24 37.96 -12.63 1.46
N LEU A 25 37.60 -11.92 0.39
CA LEU A 25 38.17 -10.64 -0.01
C LEU A 25 37.99 -9.58 1.08
N LYS A 26 36.81 -9.50 1.71
CA LYS A 26 36.55 -8.59 2.85
C LYS A 26 37.39 -8.90 4.09
N LYS A 27 37.75 -10.17 4.30
CA LYS A 27 38.56 -10.60 5.45
C LYS A 27 40.06 -10.54 5.16
N ALA A 28 40.46 -10.57 3.90
CA ALA A 28 41.84 -10.53 3.47
C ALA A 28 42.42 -9.12 3.46
N LYS A 29 43.72 -9.01 3.74
CA LYS A 29 44.49 -7.76 3.70
C LYS A 29 45.80 -8.00 2.95
N GLY A 30 46.35 -6.95 2.34
CA GLY A 30 47.64 -7.01 1.61
C GLY A 30 47.60 -7.98 0.43
N ALA A 31 48.68 -8.75 0.22
CA ALA A 31 48.83 -9.66 -0.91
C ALA A 31 47.72 -10.74 -1.03
N MET A 32 47.05 -11.09 0.07
CA MET A 32 45.91 -12.01 0.02
C MET A 32 44.67 -11.36 -0.61
N LYS A 33 44.50 -10.03 -0.50
CA LYS A 33 43.38 -9.31 -1.11
C LYS A 33 43.49 -9.33 -2.63
N GLU A 34 44.68 -9.08 -3.15
CA GLU A 34 44.98 -9.12 -4.59
C GLU A 34 44.75 -10.53 -5.17
N LYS A 35 45.09 -11.58 -4.41
CA LYS A 35 44.81 -12.97 -4.79
C LYS A 35 43.30 -13.24 -4.89
N PHE A 36 42.50 -12.77 -3.93
CA PHE A 36 41.03 -12.96 -3.98
C PHE A 36 40.34 -12.07 -5.01
N GLU A 37 40.88 -10.89 -5.31
CA GLU A 37 40.39 -10.03 -6.42
C GLU A 37 40.60 -10.73 -7.76
N LYS A 38 41.79 -11.29 -7.99
CA LYS A 38 42.09 -12.06 -9.21
C LYS A 38 41.28 -13.37 -9.29
N GLU A 39 41.02 -14.01 -8.16
CA GLU A 39 40.14 -15.18 -8.09
C GLU A 39 38.68 -14.84 -8.41
N LEU A 40 38.20 -13.68 -7.96
CA LEU A 40 36.85 -13.19 -8.26
C LEU A 40 36.69 -12.90 -9.76
N GLU A 41 37.66 -12.22 -10.38
CA GLU A 41 37.67 -11.91 -11.81
C GLU A 41 37.69 -13.18 -12.68
N ALA A 42 38.57 -14.15 -12.37
CA ALA A 42 38.62 -15.43 -13.09
C ALA A 42 37.34 -16.26 -12.92
N LEU A 43 36.66 -16.13 -11.78
CA LEU A 43 35.41 -16.80 -11.50
C LEU A 43 34.24 -16.16 -12.27
N GLU A 44 34.23 -14.84 -12.41
CA GLU A 44 33.28 -14.12 -13.25
C GLU A 44 33.46 -14.45 -14.74
N GLU A 45 34.70 -14.56 -15.22
CA GLU A 45 34.98 -14.97 -16.60
C GLU A 45 34.51 -16.41 -16.88
N ARG A 46 34.74 -17.33 -15.94
CA ARG A 46 34.23 -18.71 -16.03
C ARG A 46 32.70 -18.74 -16.06
N HIS A 47 32.05 -17.97 -15.20
CA HIS A 47 30.59 -17.89 -15.14
C HIS A 47 29.98 -17.32 -16.43
N ALA A 48 30.62 -16.30 -17.01
CA ALA A 48 30.23 -15.74 -18.29
C ALA A 48 30.37 -16.75 -19.43
N ALA A 49 31.47 -17.51 -19.47
CA ALA A 49 31.70 -18.56 -20.46
C ALA A 49 30.67 -19.70 -20.35
N GLU A 50 30.37 -20.16 -19.14
CA GLU A 50 29.40 -21.24 -18.88
C GLU A 50 27.96 -20.82 -19.26
N MET A 51 27.60 -19.54 -19.04
CA MET A 51 26.33 -18.99 -19.49
C MET A 51 26.27 -18.86 -21.02
N ALA A 52 27.37 -18.45 -21.66
CA ALA A 52 27.46 -18.37 -23.11
C ALA A 52 27.38 -19.77 -23.76
N GLU A 53 27.94 -20.81 -23.14
CA GLU A 53 27.86 -22.20 -23.61
C GLU A 53 26.42 -22.73 -23.53
N LEU A 54 25.69 -22.43 -22.45
CA LEU A 54 24.28 -22.80 -22.30
C LEU A 54 23.36 -22.05 -23.28
N GLU A 55 23.67 -20.80 -23.59
CA GLU A 55 22.91 -20.02 -24.59
C GLU A 55 23.28 -20.41 -26.04
N GLY A 56 24.52 -20.85 -26.28
CA GLY A 56 25.02 -21.33 -27.56
C GLY A 56 24.69 -22.80 -27.89
N GLY A 57 24.23 -23.58 -26.90
CA GLY A 57 23.86 -25.00 -27.00
C GLY A 57 22.58 -25.27 -27.80
N GLY A 58 22.62 -24.97 -29.09
CA GLY A 58 21.57 -25.23 -30.08
C GLY A 58 21.95 -26.30 -31.10
N LYS A 59 22.64 -27.38 -30.71
CA LYS A 59 22.79 -28.55 -31.61
C LYS A 59 23.20 -29.86 -30.90
N GLY A 60 22.22 -30.75 -30.74
CA GLY A 60 22.43 -32.21 -30.87
C GLY A 60 22.52 -33.07 -29.60
N GLY A 61 21.64 -34.08 -29.53
CA GLY A 61 21.71 -35.28 -28.66
C GLY A 61 20.84 -35.19 -27.41
N SER A 62 19.59 -35.67 -27.36
CA SER A 62 19.16 -37.08 -27.36
C SER A 62 19.96 -37.96 -26.39
N THR A 63 19.44 -38.20 -25.18
CA THR A 63 19.00 -39.54 -24.69
C THR A 63 18.46 -39.51 -23.25
N GLU A 64 17.35 -40.24 -23.07
CA GLU A 64 16.88 -40.99 -21.89
C GLU A 64 16.44 -40.30 -20.57
N ALA A 65 15.11 -40.24 -20.42
CA ALA A 65 14.27 -40.74 -19.32
C ALA A 65 14.73 -40.55 -17.85
N THR A 66 13.89 -39.88 -17.05
CA THR A 66 13.05 -40.54 -16.02
C THR A 66 12.19 -39.56 -15.22
N SER A 67 10.97 -40.00 -14.93
CA SER A 67 10.06 -39.54 -13.87
C SER A 67 9.31 -38.20 -14.04
N SER A 68 8.18 -38.34 -14.73
CA SER A 68 6.86 -37.79 -14.37
C SER A 68 6.75 -37.03 -13.03
N SER A 69 6.53 -35.72 -13.12
CA SER A 69 5.59 -35.02 -12.23
C SER A 69 5.10 -33.76 -12.93
N SER A 70 4.00 -33.92 -13.65
CA SER A 70 3.17 -32.86 -14.21
C SER A 70 2.60 -32.00 -13.08
N LYS A 71 3.31 -30.93 -12.69
CA LYS A 71 2.69 -29.78 -12.03
C LYS A 71 2.31 -28.78 -13.10
N SER A 72 1.06 -28.92 -13.54
CA SER A 72 0.32 -27.88 -14.25
C SER A 72 0.62 -26.53 -13.61
N SER A 73 1.28 -25.68 -14.37
CA SER A 73 1.37 -24.25 -14.14
C SER A 73 -0.06 -23.71 -14.21
N LYS A 74 -0.79 -23.83 -13.11
CA LYS A 74 -1.96 -23.01 -12.85
C LYS A 74 -1.46 -21.57 -13.03
N GLU A 75 -1.97 -20.88 -14.05
CA GLU A 75 -1.89 -19.43 -14.15
C GLU A 75 -2.38 -18.89 -12.80
N LYS A 76 -1.43 -18.55 -11.93
CA LYS A 76 -1.76 -17.95 -10.65
C LYS A 76 -2.28 -16.58 -11.02
N LYS A 77 -3.58 -16.37 -10.82
CA LYS A 77 -4.23 -15.06 -10.92
C LYS A 77 -3.28 -14.02 -10.32
N ILE A 78 -2.83 -13.09 -11.16
CA ILE A 78 -1.91 -12.05 -10.74
C ILE A 78 -2.72 -11.14 -9.83
N LYS A 79 -2.40 -11.12 -8.53
CA LYS A 79 -3.02 -10.17 -7.61
C LYS A 79 -2.57 -8.77 -8.02
N ILE A 80 -3.53 -7.90 -8.31
CA ILE A 80 -3.27 -6.49 -8.56
C ILE A 80 -3.23 -5.79 -7.20
N PHE A 81 -2.13 -5.10 -6.93
CA PHE A 81 -1.95 -4.33 -5.70
C PHE A 81 -2.24 -2.85 -5.98
N ALA A 82 -3.03 -2.22 -5.11
CA ALA A 82 -3.25 -0.77 -5.17
C ALA A 82 -1.94 0.01 -5.00
N ASN A 83 -1.80 1.10 -5.75
CA ASN A 83 -0.65 2.00 -5.64
C ASN A 83 -0.73 2.78 -4.31
N ARG A 84 0.35 2.78 -3.54
CA ARG A 84 0.43 3.43 -2.22
C ARG A 84 1.69 4.29 -2.14
N THR A 85 1.63 5.33 -1.31
CA THR A 85 2.78 6.18 -0.97
C THR A 85 3.69 5.43 0.03
N TRP A 86 4.88 5.03 -0.42
CA TRP A 86 5.78 4.16 0.36
C TRP A 86 6.64 4.92 1.38
N ASP A 87 6.79 6.23 1.24
CA ASP A 87 7.71 7.05 2.04
C ASP A 87 7.35 7.11 3.52
N ALA A 88 6.06 7.02 3.85
CA ALA A 88 5.55 7.05 5.22
C ALA A 88 5.76 5.73 5.99
N TYR A 89 6.08 4.64 5.30
CA TYR A 89 6.18 3.32 5.92
C TYR A 89 7.51 3.14 6.65
N SER A 90 7.46 2.41 7.76
CA SER A 90 8.65 1.95 8.45
C SER A 90 9.38 0.89 7.63
N LYS A 91 10.68 0.70 7.88
CA LYS A 91 11.47 -0.31 7.18
C LYS A 91 10.86 -1.72 7.28
N LYS A 92 10.30 -2.06 8.45
CA LYS A 92 9.69 -3.37 8.68
C LYS A 92 8.44 -3.58 7.82
N GLU A 93 7.58 -2.57 7.72
CA GLU A 93 6.38 -2.64 6.86
C GLU A 93 6.75 -2.73 5.38
N LEU A 94 7.82 -2.04 4.95
CA LEU A 94 8.33 -2.15 3.58
C LEU A 94 8.89 -3.55 3.28
N GLU A 95 9.59 -4.16 4.24
CA GLU A 95 10.06 -5.54 4.12
C GLU A 95 8.89 -6.54 4.02
N GLU A 96 7.82 -6.34 4.80
CA GLU A 96 6.60 -7.16 4.73
C GLU A 96 5.88 -7.00 3.40
N ALA A 97 5.71 -5.75 2.93
CA ALA A 97 5.11 -5.45 1.63
C ALA A 97 5.91 -6.05 0.46
N CYS A 98 7.25 -6.05 0.55
CA CYS A 98 8.11 -6.72 -0.43
C CYS A 98 7.84 -8.24 -0.46
N VAL A 99 7.73 -8.88 0.70
CA VAL A 99 7.52 -10.34 0.79
C VAL A 99 6.18 -10.76 0.22
N GLU A 100 5.14 -9.99 0.54
CA GLU A 100 3.79 -10.21 0.02
C GLU A 100 3.78 -10.21 -1.52
N ARG A 101 4.62 -9.37 -2.13
CA ARG A 101 4.78 -9.25 -3.60
C ARG A 101 5.85 -10.18 -4.17
N GLY A 102 6.46 -11.04 -3.35
CA GLY A 102 7.54 -11.95 -3.78
C GLY A 102 8.88 -11.26 -4.05
N LEU A 103 9.07 -10.02 -3.60
CA LEU A 103 10.32 -9.26 -3.68
C LEU A 103 11.24 -9.60 -2.50
N GLY A 104 12.56 -9.47 -2.70
CA GLY A 104 13.54 -9.76 -1.65
C GLY A 104 13.67 -8.65 -0.60
N LYS A 105 13.64 -9.02 0.69
CA LYS A 105 13.73 -8.12 1.87
C LYS A 105 15.07 -7.38 2.08
N LYS A 106 16.09 -7.65 1.24
CA LYS A 106 17.44 -7.10 1.44
C LYS A 106 17.50 -5.65 0.93
N GLY A 107 17.97 -4.72 1.76
CA GLY A 107 18.21 -3.33 1.37
C GLY A 107 18.06 -2.33 2.53
N GLY A 108 18.41 -1.07 2.25
CA GLY A 108 17.99 0.08 3.04
C GLY A 108 16.51 0.43 2.83
N LYS A 109 16.00 1.44 3.53
CA LYS A 109 14.61 1.92 3.36
C LYS A 109 14.35 2.34 1.90
N GLU A 110 15.23 3.18 1.37
CA GLU A 110 15.18 3.66 -0.02
C GLU A 110 15.22 2.53 -1.06
N ASP A 111 16.05 1.50 -0.84
CA ASP A 111 16.13 0.35 -1.76
C ASP A 111 14.80 -0.43 -1.81
N LEU A 112 14.13 -0.59 -0.67
CA LEU A 112 12.85 -1.27 -0.58
C LEU A 112 11.75 -0.45 -1.25
N ILE A 113 11.75 0.87 -1.05
CA ILE A 113 10.83 1.81 -1.72
C ILE A 113 11.01 1.72 -3.24
N MET A 114 12.25 1.83 -3.74
CA MET A 114 12.52 1.75 -5.18
C MET A 114 12.07 0.41 -5.79
N LYS A 115 12.24 -0.70 -5.06
CA LYS A 115 11.73 -2.01 -5.51
C LYS A 115 10.22 -2.05 -5.61
N LEU A 116 9.51 -1.50 -4.64
CA LEU A 116 8.05 -1.44 -4.63
C LEU A 116 7.51 -0.53 -5.74
N ILE A 117 8.15 0.62 -5.96
CA ILE A 117 7.84 1.51 -7.09
C ILE A 117 8.04 0.78 -8.42
N GLY A 118 9.19 0.11 -8.61
CA GLY A 118 9.47 -0.66 -9.83
C GLY A 118 8.47 -1.80 -10.06
N PHE A 119 8.02 -2.45 -8.98
CA PHE A 119 6.97 -3.46 -9.06
C PHE A 119 5.63 -2.88 -9.54
N HIS A 120 5.22 -1.71 -9.04
CA HIS A 120 3.99 -1.07 -9.51
C HIS A 120 4.09 -0.62 -10.96
N GLN A 121 5.22 -0.05 -11.39
CA GLN A 121 5.43 0.31 -12.80
C GLN A 121 5.35 -0.91 -13.73
N GLU A 122 5.88 -2.05 -13.31
CA GLU A 122 5.77 -3.31 -14.05
C GLU A 122 4.33 -3.85 -14.06
N GLN A 123 3.61 -3.74 -12.94
CA GLN A 123 2.20 -4.11 -12.85
C GLN A 123 1.34 -3.24 -13.80
N ASP A 124 1.56 -1.92 -13.80
CA ASP A 124 0.83 -0.98 -14.65
C ASP A 124 1.08 -1.24 -16.13
N LYS A 125 2.32 -1.58 -16.52
CA LYS A 125 2.64 -2.01 -17.89
C LYS A 125 1.88 -3.27 -18.29
N ARG A 126 1.82 -4.28 -17.41
CA ARG A 126 1.08 -5.52 -17.68
C ARG A 126 -0.41 -5.28 -17.81
N ILE A 127 -0.97 -4.37 -17.02
CA ILE A 127 -2.37 -3.96 -17.13
C ILE A 127 -2.60 -3.23 -18.46
N ALA A 128 -1.69 -2.34 -18.86
CA ALA A 128 -1.77 -1.63 -20.13
C ALA A 128 -1.69 -2.57 -21.35
N GLU A 129 -0.85 -3.61 -21.27
CA GLU A 129 -0.71 -4.63 -22.31
C GLU A 129 -1.89 -5.62 -22.34
N ASN A 130 -2.53 -5.87 -21.20
CA ASN A 130 -3.69 -6.75 -21.09
C ASN A 130 -4.78 -6.17 -20.16
N PRO A 131 -5.69 -5.35 -20.71
CA PRO A 131 -6.72 -4.68 -19.92
C PRO A 131 -7.77 -5.63 -19.32
N GLU A 132 -7.85 -6.89 -19.75
CA GLU A 132 -8.73 -7.89 -19.12
C GLU A 132 -8.31 -8.22 -17.68
N LEU A 133 -7.01 -8.04 -17.34
CA LEU A 133 -6.50 -8.22 -15.99
C LEU A 133 -7.07 -7.17 -15.02
N ALA A 134 -7.30 -5.94 -15.48
CA ALA A 134 -7.92 -4.89 -14.66
C ALA A 134 -9.37 -5.23 -14.31
N LYS A 135 -10.15 -5.72 -15.29
CA LYS A 135 -11.55 -6.12 -15.07
C LYS A 135 -11.69 -7.27 -14.08
N GLN A 136 -10.78 -8.25 -14.12
CA GLN A 136 -10.77 -9.33 -13.14
C GLN A 136 -10.42 -8.87 -11.73
N ALA A 137 -9.58 -7.83 -11.58
CA ALA A 137 -9.24 -7.30 -10.27
C ALA A 137 -10.40 -6.53 -9.63
N GLU A 138 -11.15 -5.74 -10.40
CA GLU A 138 -12.37 -5.08 -9.90
C GLU A 138 -13.43 -6.09 -9.44
N GLU A 139 -13.56 -7.23 -10.13
CA GLU A 139 -14.53 -8.28 -9.76
C GLU A 139 -14.12 -9.05 -8.48
N ASP A 140 -12.82 -9.23 -8.23
CA ASP A 140 -12.30 -9.89 -7.02
C ASP A 140 -12.34 -8.95 -5.80
N GLU A 141 -12.09 -7.64 -5.98
CA GLU A 141 -12.19 -6.64 -4.91
C GLU A 141 -13.65 -6.49 -4.42
N LYS A 142 -14.63 -6.53 -5.34
CA LYS A 142 -16.05 -6.50 -5.00
C LYS A 142 -16.52 -7.74 -4.20
N ARG A 143 -15.82 -8.88 -4.32
CA ARG A 143 -16.15 -10.12 -3.58
C ARG A 143 -15.53 -10.22 -2.20
N THR A 144 -14.50 -9.43 -1.89
CA THR A 144 -13.80 -9.52 -0.60
C THR A 144 -14.37 -8.55 0.44
N ASP A 145 -15.23 -7.61 0.03
CA ASP A 145 -15.96 -6.69 0.90
C ASP A 145 -17.34 -7.25 1.34
N GLU A 146 -17.73 -8.44 0.88
CA GLU A 146 -19.03 -9.05 1.24
C GLU A 146 -18.92 -10.10 2.37
N SER A 147 -17.75 -10.25 3.01
CA SER A 147 -17.51 -11.25 4.09
C SER A 147 -17.10 -10.64 5.44
N SER A 148 -17.12 -9.31 5.58
CA SER A 148 -16.85 -8.66 6.86
C SER A 148 -17.68 -7.38 7.03
N ALA A 149 -18.97 -7.48 6.71
CA ALA A 149 -19.98 -6.47 7.02
C ALA A 149 -21.30 -7.18 7.35
N GLU A 150 -21.42 -7.69 8.57
CA GLU A 150 -22.72 -7.59 9.27
C GLU A 150 -22.78 -6.18 9.85
N GLU A 151 -23.20 -5.21 9.04
CA GLU A 151 -23.73 -3.93 9.51
C GLU A 151 -24.89 -3.60 8.57
N GLU A 152 -26.00 -3.25 9.19
CA GLU A 152 -27.34 -3.26 8.63
C GLU A 152 -27.53 -2.34 7.43
N ASP A 153 -28.09 -2.94 6.38
CA ASP A 153 -28.82 -2.30 5.30
C ASP A 153 -29.99 -1.52 5.91
N CYS A 154 -29.88 -0.20 5.92
CA CYS A 154 -30.99 0.69 6.18
C CYS A 154 -31.16 1.60 4.96
N ASP A 155 -32.02 1.12 4.06
CA ASP A 155 -32.96 1.86 3.22
C ASP A 155 -33.07 3.34 3.65
N ASP A 156 -32.29 4.20 2.97
CA ASP A 156 -32.37 5.66 3.11
C ASP A 156 -33.41 6.12 2.09
N GLU A 157 -34.65 6.22 2.56
CA GLU A 157 -35.75 6.83 1.83
C GLU A 157 -35.36 8.26 1.42
N GLU A 158 -35.57 8.55 0.14
CA GLU A 158 -35.43 9.86 -0.48
C GLU A 158 -36.30 10.90 0.24
N ASP A 159 -35.71 11.63 1.19
CA ASP A 159 -36.33 12.83 1.76
C ASP A 159 -35.88 14.05 0.93
N ASP A 160 -36.68 14.30 -0.09
CA ASP A 160 -36.70 15.45 -0.99
C ASP A 160 -37.14 16.71 -0.22
N ASP A 161 -36.26 17.23 0.63
CA ASP A 161 -36.42 18.55 1.26
C ASP A 161 -35.64 19.59 0.46
N GLU A 162 -36.25 20.01 -0.66
CA GLU A 162 -35.97 21.26 -1.34
C GLU A 162 -36.26 22.44 -0.39
N ASP A 163 -35.27 22.86 0.40
CA ASP A 163 -35.28 24.23 0.92
C ASP A 163 -33.89 24.82 1.15
N SER A 164 -33.76 26.04 0.61
CA SER A 164 -32.95 27.14 1.09
C SER A 164 -31.52 27.28 0.57
N GLU A 165 -31.44 28.07 -0.50
CA GLU A 165 -30.82 29.41 -0.50
C GLU A 165 -29.41 29.55 0.10
N ASP A 166 -28.49 29.83 -0.82
CA ASP A 166 -27.50 30.93 -0.77
C ASP A 166 -26.62 31.05 0.49
N ASP A 167 -25.41 30.49 0.40
CA ASP A 167 -24.20 31.11 0.96
C ASP A 167 -22.98 30.64 0.16
N ASP A 168 -22.88 31.15 -1.06
CA ASP A 168 -21.88 30.83 -2.09
C ASP A 168 -20.58 31.67 -1.91
N GLU A 169 -20.10 31.85 -0.68
CA GLU A 169 -18.86 32.57 -0.38
C GLU A 169 -17.81 31.70 0.35
N ASP A 170 -17.33 30.62 -0.28
CA ASP A 170 -16.01 30.05 0.10
C ASP A 170 -15.33 29.22 -1.00
N ALA A 171 -15.45 29.66 -2.26
CA ALA A 171 -14.83 29.00 -3.42
C ALA A 171 -13.33 29.36 -3.64
N LYS A 172 -12.63 29.89 -2.64
CA LYS A 172 -11.23 30.35 -2.80
C LYS A 172 -10.32 30.02 -1.62
N ALA A 173 -10.07 28.73 -1.39
CA ALA A 173 -8.79 28.27 -0.85
C ALA A 173 -8.64 26.74 -0.98
N ALA A 174 -8.88 26.18 -2.16
CA ALA A 174 -8.28 24.89 -2.51
C ALA A 174 -6.77 25.14 -2.75
N LEU A 175 -6.05 25.51 -1.70
CA LEU A 175 -4.61 25.29 -1.63
C LEU A 175 -4.44 23.81 -1.96
N SER A 176 -3.58 23.50 -2.92
CA SER A 176 -3.24 22.13 -3.29
C SER A 176 -2.58 21.46 -2.07
N VAL A 177 -3.40 21.00 -1.13
CA VAL A 177 -2.99 20.19 0.01
C VAL A 177 -2.37 18.95 -0.59
N SER A 178 -1.09 18.72 -0.28
CA SER A 178 -0.38 17.54 -0.76
C SER A 178 -1.18 16.29 -0.42
N ALA A 179 -1.17 15.27 -1.29
CA ALA A 179 -1.87 14.01 -1.05
C ALA A 179 -1.54 13.41 0.33
N GLU A 180 -0.32 13.63 0.81
CA GLU A 180 0.13 13.20 2.15
C GLU A 180 -0.63 13.90 3.30
N GLU A 181 -0.92 15.19 3.16
CA GLU A 181 -1.69 15.95 4.16
C GLU A 181 -3.17 15.59 4.14
N ALA A 182 -3.73 15.29 2.96
CA ALA A 182 -5.10 14.82 2.81
C ALA A 182 -5.31 13.48 3.55
N GLU A 183 -4.38 12.52 3.42
CA GLU A 183 -4.46 11.26 4.16
C GLU A 183 -4.36 11.45 5.68
N ARG A 184 -3.46 12.33 6.13
CA ARG A 184 -3.34 12.68 7.56
C ARG A 184 -4.59 13.37 8.08
N GLN A 185 -5.20 14.25 7.28
CA GLN A 185 -6.46 14.91 7.61
C GLN A 185 -7.59 13.88 7.73
N PHE A 186 -7.70 12.95 6.79
CA PHE A 186 -8.70 11.87 6.85
C PHE A 186 -8.57 11.03 8.12
N LYS A 187 -7.35 10.60 8.48
CA LYS A 187 -7.12 9.84 9.71
C LYS A 187 -7.48 10.63 10.97
N ARG A 188 -7.11 11.92 11.02
CA ARG A 188 -7.47 12.83 12.12
C ARG A 188 -8.99 12.98 12.23
N GLU A 189 -9.66 13.19 11.11
CA GLU A 189 -11.10 13.36 11.06
C GLU A 189 -11.84 12.08 11.50
N GLN A 190 -11.40 10.90 11.07
CA GLN A 190 -11.99 9.63 11.52
C GLN A 190 -11.86 9.43 13.03
N PHE A 191 -10.71 9.77 13.61
CA PHE A 191 -10.51 9.72 15.05
C PHE A 191 -11.43 10.71 15.79
N VAL A 192 -11.50 11.95 15.30
CA VAL A 192 -12.36 13.00 15.88
C VAL A 192 -13.84 12.63 15.79
N ARG A 193 -14.30 12.06 14.67
CA ARG A 193 -15.68 11.59 14.49
C ARG A 193 -16.07 10.51 15.49
N LYS A 194 -15.19 9.53 15.71
CA LYS A 194 -15.40 8.49 16.73
C LYS A 194 -15.44 9.08 18.13
N ALA A 195 -14.53 10.01 18.43
CA ALA A 195 -14.49 10.69 19.71
C ALA A 195 -15.74 11.57 19.94
N LEU A 196 -16.23 12.24 18.90
CA LEU A 196 -17.44 13.06 18.90
C LEU A 196 -18.67 12.21 19.24
N ARG A 197 -18.86 11.08 18.54
CA ARG A 197 -19.94 10.14 18.86
C ARG A 197 -19.87 9.70 20.32
N HIS A 198 -18.70 9.29 20.80
CA HIS A 198 -18.52 8.85 22.18
C HIS A 198 -18.80 9.97 23.19
N ALA A 199 -18.37 11.20 22.92
CA ALA A 199 -18.58 12.34 23.81
C ALA A 199 -20.07 12.72 23.91
N LEU A 200 -20.79 12.77 22.78
CA LEU A 200 -22.22 13.08 22.75
C LEU A 200 -23.09 11.97 23.34
N LEU A 201 -22.73 10.69 23.13
CA LEU A 201 -23.43 9.58 23.80
C LEU A 201 -23.25 9.61 25.32
N LYS A 202 -22.08 10.07 25.80
CA LYS A 202 -21.77 10.13 27.22
C LYS A 202 -22.34 11.37 27.92
N GLN A 203 -22.27 12.54 27.29
CA GLN A 203 -22.70 13.81 27.89
C GLN A 203 -24.13 14.21 27.51
N GLY A 204 -24.64 13.68 26.40
CA GLY A 204 -25.93 14.05 25.83
C GLY A 204 -25.83 15.18 24.80
N PRO A 205 -26.98 15.73 24.38
CA PRO A 205 -27.04 16.89 23.50
C PRO A 205 -26.36 18.12 24.13
N CYS A 206 -25.66 18.91 23.32
CA CYS A 206 -25.02 20.15 23.76
C CYS A 206 -25.20 21.26 22.73
N SER A 207 -25.06 22.51 23.17
CA SER A 207 -25.05 23.65 22.24
C SER A 207 -23.79 23.67 21.39
N LEU A 208 -23.85 24.29 20.21
CA LEU A 208 -22.69 24.40 19.32
C LEU A 208 -21.49 25.08 20.02
N GLU A 209 -21.72 26.04 20.91
CA GLU A 209 -20.66 26.74 21.65
C GLU A 209 -19.98 25.88 22.72
N GLU A 210 -20.71 24.92 23.30
CA GLU A 210 -20.20 23.98 24.31
C GLU A 210 -19.46 22.80 23.67
N LEU A 211 -19.68 22.54 22.38
CA LEU A 211 -19.10 21.43 21.65
C LEU A 211 -17.57 21.31 21.82
N PRO A 212 -16.76 22.39 21.77
CA PRO A 212 -15.32 22.29 21.98
C PRO A 212 -14.96 21.81 23.38
N ALA A 213 -15.70 22.25 24.41
CA ALA A 213 -15.48 21.82 25.79
C ALA A 213 -15.84 20.34 25.98
N VAL A 214 -16.95 19.89 25.37
CA VAL A 214 -17.34 18.48 25.33
C VAL A 214 -16.26 17.64 24.65
N MET A 215 -15.75 18.10 23.51
CA MET A 215 -14.69 17.42 22.75
C MET A 215 -13.36 17.39 23.49
N GLU A 216 -13.00 18.42 24.25
CA GLU A 216 -11.75 18.48 25.02
C GLU A 216 -11.63 17.36 26.07
N THR A 217 -12.77 16.77 26.49
CA THR A 217 -12.78 15.60 27.39
C THR A 217 -12.25 14.32 26.75
N VAL A 218 -12.27 14.24 25.42
CA VAL A 218 -11.85 13.05 24.64
C VAL A 218 -10.67 13.33 23.71
N VAL A 219 -10.57 14.54 23.16
CA VAL A 219 -9.52 14.98 22.23
C VAL A 219 -8.96 16.31 22.72
N LYS A 220 -7.75 16.27 23.29
CA LYS A 220 -7.07 17.48 23.77
C LYS A 220 -6.66 18.41 22.63
N GLY A 221 -6.86 19.71 22.81
CA GLY A 221 -6.56 20.73 21.82
C GLY A 221 -7.49 20.66 20.61
N PHE A 222 -8.75 20.29 20.82
CA PHE A 222 -9.70 20.21 19.72
C PHE A 222 -9.91 21.59 19.08
N ALA A 223 -9.69 21.69 17.76
CA ALA A 223 -10.00 22.88 16.97
C ALA A 223 -10.47 22.49 15.56
N PRO A 224 -11.60 23.05 15.07
CA PRO A 224 -12.10 22.79 13.72
C PRO A 224 -11.08 23.09 12.61
N ALA A 225 -10.25 24.12 12.81
CA ALA A 225 -9.22 24.54 11.85
C ALA A 225 -8.18 23.44 11.58
N ILE A 226 -7.85 22.60 12.57
CA ILE A 226 -6.88 21.49 12.42
C ILE A 226 -7.42 20.41 11.46
N MET A 227 -8.74 20.34 11.32
CA MET A 227 -9.43 19.43 10.40
C MET A 227 -9.80 20.10 9.08
N GLY A 228 -9.33 21.32 8.82
CA GLY A 228 -9.61 22.05 7.58
C GLY A 228 -10.97 22.73 7.52
N TYR A 229 -11.68 22.87 8.65
CA TYR A 229 -12.95 23.61 8.71
C TYR A 229 -12.71 25.06 9.11
N SER A 230 -13.30 25.99 8.36
CA SER A 230 -13.18 27.44 8.63
C SER A 230 -13.94 27.89 9.88
N SER A 231 -14.99 27.16 10.28
CA SER A 231 -15.79 27.46 11.47
C SER A 231 -16.33 26.20 12.14
N LEU A 232 -16.71 26.33 13.41
CA LEU A 232 -17.34 25.26 14.18
C LEU A 232 -18.70 24.84 13.60
N ARG A 233 -19.45 25.81 13.05
CA ARG A 233 -20.72 25.55 12.38
C ARG A 233 -20.55 24.75 11.10
N LYS A 234 -19.52 25.07 10.28
CA LYS A 234 -19.17 24.30 9.07
C LYS A 234 -18.71 22.89 9.43
N PHE A 235 -17.93 22.74 10.50
CA PHE A 235 -17.58 21.42 11.05
C PHE A 235 -18.82 20.62 11.41
N ALA A 236 -19.76 21.20 12.18
CA ALA A 236 -20.95 20.50 12.64
C ALA A 236 -21.91 20.10 11.50
N LYS A 237 -22.13 20.99 10.52
CA LYS A 237 -22.96 20.73 9.33
C LYS A 237 -22.41 19.60 8.46
N ASN A 238 -21.09 19.44 8.41
CA ASN A 238 -20.43 18.45 7.57
C ASN A 238 -20.21 17.08 8.25
N GLN A 239 -20.64 16.90 9.50
CA GLN A 239 -20.53 15.59 10.14
C GLN A 239 -21.62 14.63 9.65
N PRO A 240 -21.27 13.37 9.33
CA PRO A 240 -22.28 12.37 8.99
C PRO A 240 -23.27 12.13 10.13
N LYS A 241 -24.57 11.92 9.79
CA LYS A 241 -25.67 11.69 10.74
C LYS A 241 -25.39 10.54 11.74
N LYS A 242 -24.60 9.53 11.33
CA LYS A 242 -24.15 8.39 12.16
C LYS A 242 -23.20 8.75 13.31
N PHE A 243 -22.59 9.93 13.27
CA PHE A 243 -21.70 10.40 14.34
C PHE A 243 -22.33 11.53 15.15
N MET A 244 -23.11 12.39 14.52
CA MET A 244 -23.78 13.54 15.15
C MET A 244 -24.93 14.03 14.27
N ARG A 245 -26.00 14.51 14.89
CA ARG A 245 -27.07 15.26 14.22
C ARG A 245 -27.00 16.72 14.63
N PHE A 246 -26.92 17.63 13.67
CA PHE A 246 -26.85 19.06 13.92
C PHE A 246 -28.19 19.72 13.58
N ASP A 247 -28.85 20.31 14.57
CA ASP A 247 -30.04 21.13 14.36
C ASP A 247 -29.62 22.58 14.07
N LYS A 248 -29.84 23.01 12.81
CA LYS A 248 -29.47 24.35 12.35
C LYS A 248 -30.32 25.46 12.98
N LYS A 249 -31.57 25.16 13.36
CA LYS A 249 -32.52 26.13 13.93
C LYS A 249 -32.19 26.39 15.40
N GLU A 250 -31.90 25.33 16.14
CA GLU A 250 -31.60 25.42 17.57
C GLU A 250 -30.11 25.60 17.88
N ASN A 251 -29.22 25.44 16.88
CA ASN A 251 -27.76 25.37 17.08
C ASN A 251 -27.35 24.27 18.09
N MET A 252 -28.05 23.14 18.05
CA MET A 252 -27.85 22.01 18.97
C MET A 252 -27.18 20.84 18.26
N CYS A 253 -26.24 20.21 18.97
CA CYS A 253 -25.55 18.99 18.55
C CYS A 253 -26.14 17.81 19.32
N HIS A 254 -26.83 16.91 18.63
CA HIS A 254 -27.46 15.73 19.20
C HIS A 254 -26.64 14.47 18.92
N PRO A 255 -26.68 13.48 19.83
CA PRO A 255 -26.12 12.17 19.56
C PRO A 255 -26.80 11.50 18.34
N PRO A 256 -26.10 10.57 17.67
CA PRO A 256 -26.71 9.78 16.60
C PRO A 256 -27.93 9.01 17.14
N LYS A 257 -28.91 8.72 16.27
CA LYS A 257 -29.97 7.76 16.63
C LYS A 257 -29.32 6.37 16.72
N GLU A 258 -29.66 5.62 17.77
CA GLU A 258 -29.36 4.18 17.82
C GLU A 258 -30.17 3.44 16.75
#